data_AF-A0A354JT55-F1
#
_entry.id   AF-A0A354JT55-F1
#
_cell.length_a   1.000
_cell.length_b   1.000
_cell.length_c   1.000
_cell.angle_alpha   90.00
_cell.angle_beta   90.00
_cell.angle_gamma   90.00
#
_symmetry.space_group_name_H-M   'P 1'
#
loop_
_entity.id
_entity.type
_entity.pdbx_description
1 polymer ?
#
loop_
_entity_poly.entity_id
_entity_poly.type
_entity_poly.pdbx_seq_one_letter_code
_entity_poly.pdbx_strand_id
1 'polypeptide(L)'
;MRRNVVIIGAAGRDFHNFNTFFRDKEEYNVVAFTAAQIPDIYGRKYPAELAGKLYPNGIPIEAEENLTKIIREKNVHDCVFSYSDVKYQHVMHLSAIVNAA
;
A
#
# COMPACT_ATOMS: atom_id res chain seq x y z
N MET A 1 -19.28 5.66 0.49
CA MET A 1 -18.05 5.76 -0.35
C MET A 1 -17.00 4.84 0.26
N ARG A 2 -16.27 4.06 -0.55
CA ARG A 2 -15.13 3.27 -0.03
C ARG A 2 -13.95 4.19 0.25
N ARG A 3 -13.20 3.95 1.31
CA ARG A 3 -11.97 4.68 1.63
C ARG A 3 -10.82 4.08 0.83
N ASN A 4 -10.16 4.89 0.00
CA ASN A 4 -8.99 4.44 -0.75
C ASN A 4 -7.76 4.38 0.17
N VAL A 5 -7.04 3.27 0.14
CA VAL A 5 -5.92 2.98 1.04
C VAL A 5 -4.69 2.62 0.22
N VAL A 6 -3.53 3.17 0.59
CA VAL A 6 -2.23 2.67 0.15
C VAL A 6 -1.50 2.05 1.34
N ILE A 7 -0.91 0.86 1.15
CA ILE A 7 -0.15 0.18 2.21
C ILE A 7 1.33 0.26 1.86
N ILE A 8 2.11 0.92 2.73
CA ILE A 8 3.52 1.24 2.51
C ILE A 8 4.39 0.20 3.22
N GLY A 9 5.13 -0.64 2.50
CA GLY A 9 5.92 -1.72 3.12
C GLY A 9 6.91 -2.39 2.18
N ALA A 10 7.37 -3.59 2.52
CA ALA A 10 8.36 -4.34 1.74
C ALA A 10 8.02 -5.84 1.69
N ALA A 11 6.85 -6.17 1.13
CA ALA A 11 6.46 -7.54 0.78
C ALA A 11 6.52 -8.56 1.95
N GLY A 12 6.03 -8.14 3.12
CA GLY A 12 5.90 -8.95 4.33
C GLY A 12 4.72 -8.49 5.17
N ARG A 13 4.96 -7.58 6.12
CA ARG A 13 3.92 -7.12 7.05
C ARG A 13 2.78 -6.34 6.36
N ASP A 14 3.06 -5.65 5.27
CA ASP A 14 2.06 -5.02 4.41
C ASP A 14 1.01 -6.02 3.89
N PHE A 15 1.44 -7.15 3.31
CA PHE A 15 0.53 -8.21 2.87
C PHE A 15 -0.20 -8.85 4.06
N HIS A 16 0.47 -9.01 5.20
CA HIS A 16 -0.18 -9.52 6.41
C HIS A 16 -1.29 -8.58 6.91
N ASN A 17 -1.01 -7.28 6.99
CA ASN A 17 -1.98 -6.25 7.37
C ASN A 17 -3.18 -6.25 6.41
N PHE A 18 -2.92 -6.39 5.11
CA PHE A 18 -3.98 -6.57 4.12
C PHE A 18 -4.85 -7.80 4.41
N ASN A 19 -4.25 -8.97 4.55
CA ASN A 19 -4.98 -10.23 4.71
C ASN A 19 -5.80 -10.32 6.00
N THR A 20 -5.31 -9.69 7.07
CA THR A 20 -5.93 -9.76 8.40
C THR A 20 -6.95 -8.64 8.63
N PHE A 21 -6.76 -7.47 8.02
CA PHE A 21 -7.63 -6.32 8.27
C PHE A 21 -8.43 -5.85 7.06
N PHE A 22 -7.88 -5.83 5.85
CA PHE A 22 -8.51 -5.16 4.70
C PHE A 22 -9.23 -6.11 3.74
N ARG A 23 -8.79 -7.36 3.64
CA ARG A 23 -9.36 -8.36 2.74
C ARG A 23 -10.87 -8.52 2.97
N ASP A 24 -11.63 -8.45 1.88
CA ASP A 24 -13.09 -8.56 1.83
C ASP A 24 -13.90 -7.55 2.67
N LYS A 25 -13.27 -6.47 3.15
CA LYS A 25 -13.98 -5.34 3.77
C LYS A 25 -14.38 -4.29 2.74
N GLU A 26 -15.68 -4.15 2.51
CA GLU A 26 -16.24 -3.27 1.48
C GLU A 26 -16.10 -1.77 1.82
N GLU A 27 -15.78 -1.44 3.06
CA GLU A 27 -15.51 -0.09 3.53
C GLU A 27 -14.19 0.47 2.96
N TYR A 28 -13.28 -0.42 2.56
CA TYR A 28 -11.94 -0.08 2.09
C TYR A 28 -11.70 -0.50 0.64
N ASN A 29 -10.82 0.23 -0.02
CA ASN A 29 -10.30 -0.07 -1.34
C ASN A 29 -8.78 0.12 -1.32
N VAL A 30 -8.04 -0.97 -1.17
CA VAL A 30 -6.56 -0.95 -1.19
C VAL A 30 -6.12 -0.78 -2.64
N VAL A 31 -5.72 0.43 -3.00
CA VAL A 31 -5.44 0.82 -4.39
C VAL A 31 -4.05 0.39 -4.85
N ALA A 32 -3.11 0.22 -3.93
CA ALA A 32 -1.75 -0.23 -4.18
C ALA A 32 -1.06 -0.66 -2.89
N PHE A 33 -0.09 -1.55 -3.04
CA PHE A 33 1.05 -1.66 -2.12
C PHE A 33 2.20 -0.82 -2.69
N THR A 34 3.07 -0.30 -1.83
CA THR A 34 4.37 0.24 -2.27
C THR A 34 5.51 -0.63 -1.79
N ALA A 35 6.66 -0.57 -2.46
CA ALA A 35 7.90 -1.18 -1.98
C ALA A 35 9.11 -0.23 -2.06
N ALA A 36 10.06 -0.30 -1.12
CA ALA A 36 11.39 0.33 -1.22
C ALA A 36 12.43 -0.62 -1.84
N GLN A 37 13.11 -0.13 -2.88
CA GLN A 37 13.86 -0.86 -3.92
C GLN A 37 14.16 -2.37 -3.68
N ILE A 38 13.15 -3.25 -3.75
CA ILE A 38 13.34 -4.70 -3.84
C ILE A 38 13.50 -5.09 -5.32
N PRO A 39 14.67 -5.61 -5.74
CA PRO A 39 14.84 -6.15 -7.08
C PRO A 39 13.69 -7.12 -7.42
N ASP A 40 13.14 -7.00 -8.62
CA ASP A 40 12.10 -7.88 -9.17
C ASP A 40 10.69 -7.85 -8.54
N ILE A 41 10.36 -6.91 -7.63
CA ILE A 41 8.98 -6.80 -7.07
C ILE A 41 8.13 -5.69 -7.72
N TYR A 42 8.73 -4.59 -8.18
CA TYR A 42 7.99 -3.50 -8.82
C TYR A 42 7.32 -3.92 -10.11
N GLY A 43 6.07 -3.50 -10.32
CA GLY A 43 5.26 -3.85 -11.49
C GLY A 43 4.59 -5.23 -11.40
N ARG A 44 4.82 -5.98 -10.31
CA ARG A 44 4.01 -7.15 -9.97
C ARG A 44 2.69 -6.72 -9.35
N LYS A 45 1.81 -7.69 -9.19
CA LYS A 45 0.57 -7.55 -8.44
C LYS A 45 0.57 -8.51 -7.27
N TYR A 46 0.02 -8.08 -6.14
CA TYR A 46 -0.49 -9.01 -5.16
C TYR A 46 -1.56 -9.88 -5.83
N PRO A 47 -1.43 -11.22 -5.81
CA PRO A 47 -2.15 -12.08 -6.73
C PRO A 47 -3.65 -12.15 -6.39
N ALA A 48 -4.49 -12.19 -7.43
CA ALA A 48 -5.95 -12.20 -7.29
C ALA A 48 -6.47 -13.37 -6.43
N GLU A 49 -5.84 -14.54 -6.55
CA GLU A 49 -6.17 -15.75 -5.77
C GLU A 49 -5.98 -15.57 -4.26
N LEU A 50 -5.15 -14.61 -3.81
CA LEU A 50 -4.96 -14.28 -2.40
C LEU A 50 -5.69 -13.00 -1.97
N ALA A 51 -6.13 -12.18 -2.93
CA ALA A 51 -6.64 -10.84 -2.67
C ALA A 51 -8.12 -10.81 -2.23
N GLY A 52 -8.85 -11.93 -2.35
CA GLY A 52 -10.27 -12.01 -1.99
C GLY A 52 -11.19 -11.48 -3.09
N LYS A 53 -12.50 -11.52 -2.83
CA LYS A 53 -13.55 -11.32 -3.86
C LYS A 53 -13.58 -9.89 -4.44
N LEU A 54 -13.05 -8.93 -3.69
CA LEU A 54 -13.07 -7.51 -4.06
C LEU A 54 -11.95 -7.13 -5.06
N TYR A 55 -10.95 -8.00 -5.27
CA TYR A 55 -9.77 -7.70 -6.09
C TYR A 55 -9.52 -8.81 -7.14
N PRO A 56 -10.44 -9.04 -8.09
CA PRO A 56 -10.34 -10.11 -9.08
C PRO A 56 -9.12 -10.00 -10.02
N ASN A 57 -8.52 -8.80 -10.10
CA ASN A 57 -7.35 -8.51 -10.93
C ASN A 57 -6.05 -8.40 -10.11
N GLY A 58 -6.09 -8.74 -8.82
CA GLY A 58 -5.02 -8.48 -7.86
C GLY A 58 -4.93 -7.00 -7.49
N ILE A 59 -3.92 -6.67 -6.68
CA ILE A 59 -3.62 -5.30 -6.25
C ILE A 59 -2.22 -4.92 -6.76
N PRO A 60 -2.03 -3.75 -7.41
CA PRO A 60 -0.73 -3.36 -7.92
C PRO A 60 0.30 -3.14 -6.81
N ILE A 61 1.56 -3.47 -7.10
CA ILE A 61 2.71 -3.17 -6.26
C ILE A 61 3.56 -2.13 -6.99
N GLU A 62 3.56 -0.92 -6.45
CA GLU A 62 4.18 0.27 -7.06
C GLU A 62 5.50 0.63 -6.36
N ALA A 63 6.32 1.45 -7.02
CA ALA A 63 7.51 2.01 -6.39
C ALA A 63 7.13 3.01 -5.29
N GLU A 64 7.79 2.96 -4.13
CA GLU A 64 7.54 3.90 -3.03
C GLU A 64 7.80 5.36 -3.42
N GLU A 65 8.74 5.62 -4.33
CA GLU A 65 8.96 6.95 -4.90
C GLU A 65 7.72 7.53 -5.62
N ASN A 66 6.80 6.67 -6.07
CA ASN A 66 5.54 7.08 -6.67
C ASN A 66 4.45 7.41 -5.64
N LEU A 67 4.72 7.31 -4.33
CA LEU A 67 3.71 7.47 -3.28
C LEU A 67 2.88 8.75 -3.43
N THR A 68 3.53 9.91 -3.62
CA THR A 68 2.83 11.20 -3.82
C THR A 68 1.92 11.18 -5.04
N LYS A 69 2.37 10.58 -6.14
CA LYS A 69 1.58 10.43 -7.37
C LYS A 69 0.37 9.53 -7.13
N ILE A 70 0.57 8.39 -6.47
CA ILE A 70 -0.50 7.44 -6.11
C ILE A 70 -1.56 8.13 -5.26
N ILE A 71 -1.15 8.90 -4.24
CA ILE A 71 -2.06 9.61 -3.33
C ILE A 71 -3.01 10.51 -4.13
N ARG A 72 -2.45 11.32 -5.04
CA ARG A 72 -3.23 12.27 -5.85
C ARG A 72 -4.10 11.57 -6.88
N GLU A 73 -3.53 10.70 -7.70
CA GLU A 73 -4.25 10.08 -8.83
C GLU A 73 -5.33 9.10 -8.36
N LYS A 74 -5.13 8.45 -7.21
CA LYS A 74 -6.08 7.48 -6.67
C LYS A 74 -6.95 8.06 -5.55
N ASN A 75 -6.87 9.36 -5.26
CA ASN A 75 -7.62 9.99 -4.16
C ASN A 75 -7.51 9.19 -2.86
N VAL A 76 -6.27 8.90 -2.44
CA VAL A 76 -6.02 8.08 -1.24
C VAL A 76 -6.46 8.84 0.01
N HIS A 77 -7.13 8.12 0.91
CA HIS A 77 -7.62 8.64 2.19
C HIS A 77 -6.72 8.19 3.34
N ASP A 78 -6.20 6.95 3.28
CA ASP A 78 -5.39 6.37 4.33
C ASP A 78 -4.05 5.85 3.77
N CYS A 79 -2.94 6.27 4.37
CA CYS A 79 -1.61 5.72 4.11
C CYS A 79 -1.18 4.86 5.30
N VAL A 80 -1.06 3.55 5.09
CA VAL A 80 -0.82 2.58 6.16
C VAL A 80 0.65 2.16 6.18
N PHE A 81 1.39 2.68 7.15
CA PHE A 81 2.82 2.37 7.31
C PHE A 81 3.05 0.95 7.86
N SER A 82 3.70 0.10 7.07
CA SER A 82 3.84 -1.34 7.30
C SER A 82 5.28 -1.84 7.34
N TYR A 83 6.31 -1.00 7.36
CA TYR A 83 7.69 -1.46 7.64
C TYR A 83 7.92 -1.82 9.11
N SER A 84 8.71 -2.86 9.33
CA SER A 84 9.37 -3.15 10.62
C SER A 84 10.81 -2.65 10.60
N ASP A 85 11.36 -2.36 11.78
CA ASP A 85 12.80 -2.09 11.97
C ASP A 85 13.36 -0.92 11.14
N VAL A 86 12.66 0.22 11.15
CA VAL A 86 13.15 1.48 10.55
C VAL A 86 13.41 2.52 11.62
N LYS A 87 14.33 3.44 11.33
CA LYS A 87 14.59 4.59 12.20
C LYS A 87 13.38 5.53 12.23
N TYR A 88 13.15 6.18 13.37
CA TYR A 88 12.13 7.22 13.53
C TYR A 88 12.16 8.28 12.42
N GLN A 89 13.35 8.71 12.00
CA GLN A 89 13.52 9.69 10.93
C GLN A 89 12.89 9.25 9.61
N HIS A 90 12.96 7.96 9.26
CA HIS A 90 12.35 7.44 8.04
C HIS A 90 10.81 7.47 8.14
N VAL A 91 10.26 7.07 9.29
CA VAL A 91 8.81 7.16 9.56
C VAL A 91 8.32 8.60 9.41
N MET A 92 9.02 9.56 10.03
CA MET A 92 8.62 10.97 9.97
C MET A 92 8.81 11.59 8.59
N HIS A 93 9.84 11.17 7.85
CA HIS A 93 10.04 11.62 6.48
C HIS A 93 8.86 11.22 5.59
N LEU A 94 8.44 9.95 5.64
CA LEU A 94 7.26 9.47 4.92
C LEU A 94 5.97 10.16 5.39
N SER A 95 5.81 10.38 6.69
CA SER A 95 4.67 11.13 7.24
C SER A 95 4.60 12.56 6.68
N ALA A 96 5.73 13.25 6.54
CA ALA A 96 5.78 14.59 5.94
C ALA A 96 5.40 14.57 4.46
N ILE A 97 5.88 13.58 3.70
CA ILE A 97 5.50 13.39 2.28
C ILE A 97 3.99 13.16 2.15
N VAL A 98 3.43 12.24 2.94
CA VAL A 98 2.00 11.89 2.91
C VAL A 98 1.12 13.10 3.22
N ASN A 99 1.48 13.91 4.22
CA ASN A 99 0.67 15.08 4.60
C ASN A 99 0.76 16.24 3.59
N ALA A 100 1.80 16.28 2.75
CA ALA A 100 1.99 17.30 1.73
C ALA A 100 1.41 16.90 0.36
N ALA A 101 1.07 15.62 0.17
CA ALA A 101 0.61 15.07 -1.10
C ALA A 101 -0.81 15.53 -1.43
#